data_AF-A0A433Y133-F1
#
_entry.id   AF-A0A433Y133-F1
#
_cell.length_a   1.000
_cell.length_b   1.000
_cell.length_c   1.000
_cell.angle_alpha   90.00
_cell.angle_beta   90.00
_cell.angle_gamma   90.00
#
_symmetry.space_group_name_H-M   'P 1'
#
loop_
_entity.id
_entity.type
_entity.pdbx_description
1 polymer ?
#
loop_
_entity_poly.entity_id
_entity_poly.type
_entity_poly.pdbx_seq_one_letter_code
_entity_poly.pdbx_strand_id
1 'polypeptide(L)'
;MSKSITVYPTITDEVLTNPGIGFIVAPGLMGDPEEVHDNRGEKKEKYKFSIDSQTYNHPDSKVNFCSVRWREIEIEKGVFRWEVLEEKLNYSKSLGCTAVVRCSPYALSEEDDIPLWFRAEEPEQPEFPFWRVDPNTSNYVEYWSSFIKNFAAHFDGHPVISSIDLTIVGAWGEGGGTEFLKAEAIEQITDAYLDGFKVTPLQALLHDPLSSKIITDRKAKVGFRVDCLGDMGGFHGDKWSHMNDFYPQNIQNFGMADAWQNAPVLFEACWHMNDWYVQGWDIDYIIQETLKWHISSFNSKGTTVPEPWKEKVEQWLKKVGYRFELRKLTYDSTVKAGEHLAITGLWANVGVAPIYNHYPLVMRLVGKDQTYILQSNEDIRLWLPEEDILWEESFLIQSDVLEGEYILQLGIETGVEEIGNIKLAIEENVDGYYPLGSISIERGTE
;
A
#
# COMPACT_ATOMS: atom_id res chain seq x y z
N MET A 1 8.39 44.16 -11.32
CA MET A 1 7.55 43.02 -11.75
C MET A 1 8.46 41.83 -11.74
N SER A 2 8.22 40.85 -10.87
CA SER A 2 8.91 39.56 -10.91
C SER A 2 8.75 38.95 -12.30
N LYS A 3 9.80 38.34 -12.82
CA LYS A 3 9.71 37.61 -14.09
C LYS A 3 9.20 36.22 -13.77
N SER A 4 8.09 35.80 -14.38
CA SER A 4 7.63 34.43 -14.23
C SER A 4 8.60 33.47 -14.95
N ILE A 5 8.96 32.37 -14.28
CA ILE A 5 9.73 31.25 -14.80
C ILE A 5 8.79 30.07 -14.98
N THR A 6 8.88 29.39 -16.12
CA THR A 6 8.15 28.14 -16.39
C THR A 6 9.15 27.04 -16.72
N VAL A 7 8.94 25.88 -16.12
CA VAL A 7 9.76 24.68 -16.27
C VAL A 7 8.89 23.55 -16.81
N TYR A 8 9.44 22.74 -17.71
CA TYR A 8 8.84 21.53 -18.26
C TYR A 8 9.79 20.36 -17.97
N PRO A 9 9.63 19.66 -16.83
CA PRO A 9 10.47 18.52 -16.51
C PRO A 9 10.39 17.43 -17.57
N THR A 10 11.51 16.75 -17.83
CA THR A 10 11.53 15.59 -18.72
C THR A 10 10.85 14.42 -18.02
N ILE A 11 9.81 13.84 -18.63
CA ILE A 11 9.13 12.65 -18.12
C ILE A 11 10.04 11.42 -18.35
N THR A 12 10.16 10.57 -17.33
CA THR A 12 10.83 9.26 -17.45
C THR A 12 9.81 8.14 -17.60
N ASP A 13 10.17 7.09 -18.34
CA ASP A 13 9.41 5.84 -18.46
C ASP A 13 9.99 4.71 -17.58
N GLU A 14 10.91 5.02 -16.66
CA GLU A 14 11.45 4.01 -15.76
C GLU A 14 10.41 3.49 -14.76
N VAL A 15 10.56 2.24 -14.32
CA VAL A 15 9.78 1.69 -13.20
C VAL A 15 10.17 2.44 -11.92
N LEU A 16 9.16 2.93 -11.18
CA LEU A 16 9.38 3.64 -9.92
C LEU A 16 9.05 2.74 -8.74
N THR A 17 10.03 2.53 -7.87
CA THR A 17 9.83 1.83 -6.60
C THR A 17 9.45 2.83 -5.50
N ASN A 18 8.16 2.87 -5.18
CA ASN A 18 7.56 3.80 -4.23
C ASN A 18 6.81 3.02 -3.11
N PRO A 19 6.68 3.59 -1.90
CA PRO A 19 5.93 2.96 -0.81
C PRO A 19 4.46 2.74 -1.15
N GLY A 20 3.85 1.71 -0.55
CA GLY A 20 2.44 1.35 -0.73
C GLY A 20 2.05 0.77 -2.10
N ILE A 21 2.96 0.71 -3.08
CA ILE A 21 2.65 0.25 -4.44
C ILE A 21 3.64 -0.79 -4.98
N GLY A 22 3.21 -1.54 -6.00
CA GLY A 22 4.04 -2.52 -6.70
C GLY A 22 3.98 -3.91 -6.06
N PHE A 23 5.02 -4.73 -6.25
CA PHE A 23 5.07 -6.06 -5.66
C PHE A 23 5.27 -5.97 -4.14
N ILE A 24 5.03 -7.05 -3.40
CA ILE A 24 5.54 -7.21 -2.03
C ILE A 24 6.95 -7.79 -2.09
N VAL A 25 7.88 -7.25 -1.29
CA VAL A 25 9.29 -7.66 -1.28
C VAL A 25 9.47 -9.16 -1.07
N ALA A 26 10.55 -9.69 -1.64
CA ALA A 26 11.00 -11.06 -1.49
C ALA A 26 12.39 -11.11 -0.83
N PRO A 27 12.52 -10.99 0.50
CA PRO A 27 13.83 -10.91 1.17
C PRO A 27 14.78 -12.06 0.84
N GLY A 28 14.25 -13.27 0.61
CA GLY A 28 15.05 -14.45 0.22
C GLY A 28 15.69 -14.35 -1.17
N LEU A 29 15.27 -13.39 -2.01
CA LEU A 29 15.80 -13.14 -3.35
C LEU A 29 16.66 -11.87 -3.42
N MET A 30 16.81 -11.15 -2.31
CA MET A 30 17.60 -9.91 -2.23
C MET A 30 19.10 -10.20 -2.03
N GLY A 31 19.95 -9.26 -2.45
CA GLY A 31 21.40 -9.35 -2.31
C GLY A 31 22.03 -10.17 -3.42
N ASP A 32 22.83 -11.18 -3.07
CA ASP A 32 23.41 -12.13 -4.03
C ASP A 32 23.21 -13.58 -3.53
N PRO A 33 21.97 -14.11 -3.61
CA PRO A 33 21.66 -15.47 -3.18
C PRO A 33 22.45 -16.47 -4.03
N GLU A 34 23.09 -17.48 -3.46
CA GLU A 34 23.95 -18.42 -4.23
C GLU A 34 23.19 -19.07 -5.39
N GLU A 35 21.99 -19.57 -5.11
CA GLU A 35 21.06 -20.18 -6.06
C GLU A 35 19.68 -19.52 -5.96
N VAL A 36 18.97 -19.48 -7.08
CA VAL A 36 17.58 -19.01 -7.14
C VAL A 36 16.72 -20.18 -7.59
N HIS A 37 15.65 -20.45 -6.82
CA HIS A 37 14.70 -21.52 -7.09
C HIS A 37 13.30 -20.94 -7.25
N ASP A 38 12.50 -21.57 -8.10
CA ASP A 38 11.06 -21.31 -8.11
C ASP A 38 10.35 -22.00 -6.92
N ASN A 39 9.03 -21.78 -6.82
CA ASN A 39 8.18 -22.38 -5.79
C ASN A 39 8.10 -23.92 -5.87
N ARG A 40 8.62 -24.54 -6.94
CA ARG A 40 8.64 -26.00 -7.14
C ARG A 40 10.02 -26.58 -6.81
N GLY A 41 10.96 -25.75 -6.36
CA GLY A 41 12.33 -26.13 -6.05
C GLY A 41 13.23 -26.24 -7.29
N GLU A 42 12.76 -25.88 -8.47
CA GLU A 42 13.56 -25.92 -9.69
C GLU A 42 14.51 -24.72 -9.73
N LYS A 43 15.81 -24.99 -9.89
CA LYS A 43 16.82 -23.96 -10.06
C LYS A 43 16.54 -23.14 -11.33
N LYS A 44 16.61 -21.81 -11.22
CA LYS A 44 16.45 -20.86 -12.33
C LYS A 44 17.73 -20.07 -12.57
N GLU A 45 17.90 -19.62 -13.80
CA GLU A 45 18.96 -18.68 -14.14
C GLU A 45 18.67 -17.33 -13.48
N LYS A 46 19.72 -16.71 -12.93
CA LYS A 46 19.61 -15.41 -12.27
C LYS A 46 19.48 -14.31 -13.31
N TYR A 47 18.45 -13.49 -13.18
CA TYR A 47 18.32 -12.24 -13.91
C TYR A 47 17.85 -11.13 -12.97
N LYS A 48 18.01 -9.88 -13.41
CA LYS A 48 17.52 -8.70 -12.69
C LYS A 48 16.55 -7.91 -13.55
N PHE A 49 15.59 -7.22 -12.91
CA PHE A 49 14.67 -6.32 -13.60
C PHE A 49 15.42 -5.11 -14.19
N SER A 50 16.25 -4.44 -13.40
CA SER A 50 17.22 -3.45 -13.86
C SER A 50 18.66 -3.80 -13.46
N ILE A 51 19.65 -3.12 -14.04
CA ILE A 51 21.07 -3.33 -13.70
C ILE A 51 21.35 -3.10 -12.20
N ASP A 52 20.64 -2.13 -11.61
CA ASP A 52 20.80 -1.70 -10.22
C ASP A 52 19.85 -2.43 -9.25
N SER A 53 19.04 -3.37 -9.75
CA SER A 53 18.11 -4.10 -8.88
C SER A 53 18.84 -4.84 -7.77
N GLN A 54 18.25 -4.80 -6.57
CA GLN A 54 18.79 -5.50 -5.40
C GLN A 54 18.26 -6.93 -5.31
N THR A 55 17.22 -7.25 -6.09
CA THR A 55 16.53 -8.53 -6.07
C THR A 55 16.75 -9.30 -7.37
N TYR A 56 16.94 -10.62 -7.26
CA TYR A 56 17.03 -11.50 -8.42
C TYR A 56 15.68 -12.15 -8.74
N ASN A 57 15.35 -12.21 -10.03
CA ASN A 57 14.15 -12.85 -10.58
C ASN A 57 12.83 -12.35 -9.97
N HIS A 58 12.83 -11.21 -9.29
CA HIS A 58 11.66 -10.60 -8.66
C HIS A 58 11.86 -9.08 -8.65
N PRO A 59 10.82 -8.27 -8.90
CA PRO A 59 10.97 -6.81 -8.95
C PRO A 59 11.34 -6.21 -7.59
N ASP A 60 12.16 -5.14 -7.58
CA ASP A 60 12.36 -4.41 -6.33
C ASP A 60 11.05 -3.76 -5.87
N SER A 61 10.88 -3.65 -4.56
CA SER A 61 9.66 -3.16 -3.93
C SER A 61 9.96 -2.36 -2.66
N LYS A 62 9.02 -1.48 -2.29
CA LYS A 62 8.97 -0.77 -1.00
C LYS A 62 7.72 -1.13 -0.17
N VAL A 63 7.17 -2.33 -0.39
CA VAL A 63 6.02 -2.87 0.33
C VAL A 63 6.40 -4.21 0.93
N ASN A 64 6.24 -4.36 2.23
CA ASN A 64 6.37 -5.63 2.94
C ASN A 64 5.00 -6.09 3.46
N PHE A 65 4.85 -7.40 3.68
CA PHE A 65 3.66 -7.96 4.32
C PHE A 65 4.02 -8.43 5.74
N CYS A 66 3.42 -7.81 6.74
CA CYS A 66 3.61 -8.15 8.14
C CYS A 66 2.36 -8.85 8.67
N SER A 67 2.47 -10.13 9.01
CA SER A 67 1.42 -10.84 9.72
C SER A 67 1.86 -11.28 11.11
N VAL A 68 0.93 -11.16 12.06
CA VAL A 68 1.02 -11.68 13.44
C VAL A 68 -0.28 -12.42 13.78
N ARG A 69 -0.21 -13.33 14.74
CA ARG A 69 -1.38 -14.05 15.28
C ARG A 69 -1.85 -13.39 16.57
N TRP A 70 -3.15 -13.42 16.81
CA TRP A 70 -3.75 -12.96 18.06
C TRP A 70 -3.05 -13.57 19.29
N ARG A 71 -2.80 -14.89 19.24
CA ARG A 71 -2.10 -15.65 20.28
C ARG A 71 -0.69 -15.16 20.59
N GLU A 72 0.03 -14.63 19.61
CA GLU A 72 1.39 -14.11 19.80
C GLU A 72 1.39 -12.76 20.54
N ILE A 73 0.32 -11.99 20.33
CA ILE A 73 0.17 -10.64 20.86
C ILE A 73 -0.50 -10.65 22.23
N GLU A 74 -1.66 -11.29 22.38
CA GLU A 74 -2.43 -11.29 23.63
C GLU A 74 -2.17 -12.58 24.41
N ILE A 75 -1.01 -12.66 25.07
CA ILE A 75 -0.55 -13.87 25.78
C ILE A 75 -1.36 -14.16 27.05
N GLU A 76 -1.91 -13.12 27.67
CA GLU A 76 -2.88 -13.16 28.76
C GLU A 76 -3.99 -12.17 28.44
N LYS A 77 -5.21 -12.44 28.90
CA LYS A 77 -6.39 -11.62 28.59
C LYS A 77 -6.17 -10.15 29.00
N GLY A 78 -6.19 -9.25 28.03
CA GLY A 78 -5.92 -7.81 28.20
C GLY A 78 -4.45 -7.42 28.32
N VAL A 79 -3.50 -8.34 28.16
CA VAL A 79 -2.06 -8.09 28.19
C VAL A 79 -1.49 -8.26 26.79
N PHE A 80 -1.17 -7.15 26.13
CA PHE A 80 -0.74 -7.11 24.74
C PHE A 80 0.78 -6.91 24.61
N ARG A 81 1.41 -7.78 23.82
CA ARG A 81 2.82 -7.75 23.44
C ARG A 81 3.01 -7.13 22.06
N TRP A 82 2.72 -5.83 21.96
CA TRP A 82 2.81 -5.10 20.68
C TRP A 82 4.22 -5.10 20.10
N GLU A 83 5.26 -5.32 20.91
CA GLU A 83 6.65 -5.38 20.45
C GLU A 83 6.86 -6.43 19.35
N VAL A 84 6.06 -7.51 19.32
CA VAL A 84 6.14 -8.56 18.28
C VAL A 84 5.82 -8.00 16.89
N LEU A 85 4.84 -7.11 16.79
CA LEU A 85 4.52 -6.44 15.53
C LEU A 85 5.51 -5.29 15.26
N GLU A 86 5.90 -4.53 16.28
CA GLU A 86 6.87 -3.44 16.16
C GLU A 86 8.22 -3.93 15.61
N GLU A 87 8.70 -5.10 16.04
CA GLU A 87 9.91 -5.73 15.49
C GLU A 87 9.79 -6.01 13.98
N LYS A 88 8.64 -6.50 13.50
CA LYS A 88 8.37 -6.73 12.07
C LYS A 88 8.27 -5.41 11.29
N LEU A 89 7.69 -4.37 11.89
CA LEU A 89 7.64 -3.03 11.30
C LEU A 89 9.03 -2.39 11.22
N ASN A 90 9.86 -2.56 12.26
CA ASN A 90 11.25 -2.10 12.26
C ASN A 90 12.08 -2.82 11.19
N TYR A 91 11.85 -4.12 10.98
CA TYR A 91 12.47 -4.84 9.87
C TYR A 91 12.00 -4.32 8.50
N SER A 92 10.69 -4.07 8.33
CA SER A 92 10.17 -3.48 7.09
C SER A 92 10.80 -2.11 6.81
N LYS A 93 10.90 -1.29 7.86
CA LYS A 93 11.54 0.01 7.82
C LYS A 93 13.03 -0.09 7.45
N SER A 94 13.77 -1.06 7.98
CA SER A 94 15.20 -1.24 7.65
C SER A 94 15.43 -1.72 6.21
N LEU A 95 14.42 -2.33 5.58
CA LEU A 95 14.40 -2.61 4.13
C LEU A 95 13.97 -1.39 3.29
N GLY A 96 13.67 -0.25 3.91
CA GLY A 96 13.13 0.93 3.23
C GLY A 96 11.69 0.75 2.74
N CYS A 97 10.93 -0.14 3.38
CA CYS A 97 9.57 -0.50 2.99
C CYS A 97 8.52 0.05 3.97
N THR A 98 7.37 0.40 3.41
CA THR A 98 6.09 0.39 4.15
C THR A 98 5.59 -1.04 4.34
N ALA A 99 4.65 -1.24 5.26
CA ALA A 99 4.11 -2.54 5.59
C ALA A 99 2.57 -2.59 5.48
N VAL A 100 2.07 -3.60 4.77
CA VAL A 100 0.69 -4.07 4.88
C VAL A 100 0.61 -4.98 6.10
N VAL A 101 -0.29 -4.71 7.03
CA VAL A 101 -0.36 -5.44 8.31
C VAL A 101 -1.64 -6.28 8.41
N ARG A 102 -1.49 -7.56 8.76
CA ARG A 102 -2.61 -8.45 9.11
C ARG A 102 -2.42 -9.06 10.51
N CYS A 103 -3.31 -8.73 11.42
CA CYS A 103 -3.51 -9.52 12.64
C CYS A 103 -4.56 -10.58 12.37
N SER A 104 -4.18 -11.86 12.41
CA SER A 104 -5.13 -12.97 12.21
C SER A 104 -5.63 -13.52 13.55
N PRO A 105 -6.93 -13.83 13.68
CA PRO A 105 -7.49 -14.36 14.92
C PRO A 105 -6.90 -15.72 15.30
N TYR A 106 -6.69 -16.60 14.31
CA TYR A 106 -6.10 -17.93 14.45
C TYR A 106 -5.77 -18.54 13.07
N ALA A 107 -5.07 -19.69 13.06
CA ALA A 107 -4.95 -20.58 11.92
C ALA A 107 -5.21 -22.04 12.33
N LEU A 108 -4.95 -22.99 11.42
CA LEU A 108 -5.35 -24.40 11.55
C LEU A 108 -4.29 -25.34 12.14
N SER A 109 -3.13 -24.84 12.52
CA SER A 109 -2.16 -25.59 13.35
C SER A 109 -2.45 -25.43 14.85
N GLU A 110 -1.94 -26.33 15.69
CA GLU A 110 -2.04 -26.20 17.16
C GLU A 110 -1.24 -24.98 17.68
N GLU A 111 -0.12 -24.69 17.03
CA GLU A 111 0.78 -23.58 17.37
C GLU A 111 0.14 -22.21 17.07
N ASP A 112 -0.70 -22.15 16.02
CA ASP A 112 -1.40 -20.95 15.55
C ASP A 112 -2.88 -20.88 16.00
N ASP A 113 -3.29 -21.67 16.99
CA ASP A 113 -4.65 -21.64 17.52
C ASP A 113 -4.96 -20.27 18.18
N ILE A 114 -6.20 -20.09 18.66
CA ILE A 114 -6.57 -18.95 19.50
C ILE A 114 -5.64 -18.80 20.73
N PRO A 115 -5.60 -17.62 21.37
CA PRO A 115 -4.81 -17.42 22.58
C PRO A 115 -5.03 -18.52 23.63
N LEU A 116 -3.96 -18.92 24.32
CA LEU A 116 -3.99 -20.03 25.28
C LEU A 116 -5.01 -19.82 26.40
N TRP A 117 -5.14 -18.58 26.90
CA TRP A 117 -6.12 -18.25 27.92
C TRP A 117 -7.55 -18.41 27.39
N PHE A 118 -7.81 -18.10 26.12
CA PHE A 118 -9.12 -18.26 25.52
C PHE A 118 -9.42 -19.75 25.26
N ARG A 119 -8.43 -20.51 24.80
CA ARG A 119 -8.56 -21.97 24.65
C ARG A 119 -8.83 -22.67 25.99
N ALA A 120 -8.31 -22.15 27.10
CA ALA A 120 -8.62 -22.67 28.44
C ALA A 120 -10.06 -22.36 28.87
N GLU A 121 -10.64 -21.23 28.44
CA GLU A 121 -12.06 -20.91 28.63
C GLU A 121 -12.96 -21.76 27.71
N GLU A 122 -12.53 -22.04 26.48
CA GLU A 122 -13.26 -22.77 25.42
C GLU A 122 -12.49 -24.03 24.95
N PRO A 123 -12.52 -25.13 25.72
CA PRO A 123 -11.71 -26.32 25.42
C PRO A 123 -12.24 -27.12 24.21
N GLU A 124 -13.50 -26.92 23.82
CA GLU A 124 -14.12 -27.64 22.71
C GLU A 124 -13.79 -26.99 21.37
N GLN A 125 -13.62 -27.82 20.34
CA GLN A 125 -13.49 -27.37 18.95
C GLN A 125 -14.82 -27.58 18.22
N PRO A 126 -15.27 -26.60 17.41
CA PRO A 126 -16.50 -26.74 16.64
C PRO A 126 -16.34 -27.76 15.51
N GLU A 127 -17.47 -28.28 15.00
CA GLU A 127 -17.45 -29.22 13.86
C GLU A 127 -16.98 -28.56 12.55
N PHE A 128 -17.21 -27.25 12.41
CA PHE A 128 -16.83 -26.54 11.18
C PHE A 128 -15.29 -26.39 11.11
N PRO A 129 -14.63 -26.96 10.06
CA PRO A 129 -13.19 -27.19 10.06
C PRO A 129 -12.33 -25.92 10.02
N PHE A 130 -12.90 -24.78 9.65
CA PHE A 130 -12.19 -23.50 9.60
C PHE A 130 -12.34 -22.68 10.88
N TRP A 131 -13.10 -23.16 11.87
CA TRP A 131 -13.27 -22.46 13.15
C TRP A 131 -12.48 -23.14 14.26
N ARG A 132 -11.87 -22.32 15.10
CA ARG A 132 -11.20 -22.78 16.32
C ARG A 132 -12.09 -22.78 17.54
N VAL A 133 -13.04 -21.86 17.57
CA VAL A 133 -14.14 -21.76 18.53
C VAL A 133 -15.38 -21.37 17.75
N ASP A 134 -16.56 -21.78 18.21
CA ASP A 134 -17.80 -21.35 17.58
C ASP A 134 -18.04 -19.87 17.91
N PRO A 135 -18.01 -18.96 16.91
CA PRO A 135 -18.18 -17.53 17.13
C PRO A 135 -19.60 -17.15 17.57
N ASN A 136 -20.59 -18.02 17.38
CA ASN A 136 -21.99 -17.76 17.74
C ASN A 136 -22.32 -18.12 19.19
N THR A 137 -21.53 -19.00 19.82
CA THR A 137 -21.77 -19.50 21.18
C THR A 137 -20.66 -19.16 22.17
N SER A 138 -19.44 -18.88 21.70
CA SER A 138 -18.31 -18.44 22.54
C SER A 138 -18.21 -16.91 22.62
N ASN A 139 -17.28 -16.42 23.44
CA ASN A 139 -16.95 -14.99 23.54
C ASN A 139 -16.04 -14.48 22.41
N TYR A 140 -15.86 -15.23 21.32
CA TYR A 140 -14.95 -14.87 20.21
C TYR A 140 -15.18 -13.45 19.70
N VAL A 141 -16.44 -13.09 19.41
CA VAL A 141 -16.80 -11.79 18.81
C VAL A 141 -16.44 -10.65 19.76
N GLU A 142 -16.71 -10.80 21.06
CA GLU A 142 -16.38 -9.79 22.07
C GLU A 142 -14.86 -9.63 22.22
N TYR A 143 -14.15 -10.75 22.38
CA TYR A 143 -12.71 -10.73 22.60
C TYR A 143 -11.94 -10.27 21.36
N TRP A 144 -12.34 -10.70 20.17
CA TRP A 144 -11.71 -10.28 18.93
C TRP A 144 -11.97 -8.80 18.64
N SER A 145 -13.20 -8.30 18.81
CA SER A 145 -13.49 -6.86 18.73
C SER A 145 -12.70 -6.06 19.76
N SER A 146 -12.50 -6.58 20.97
CA SER A 146 -11.68 -5.93 22.00
C SER A 146 -10.21 -5.87 21.59
N PHE A 147 -9.65 -6.96 21.06
CA PHE A 147 -8.31 -7.00 20.50
C PHE A 147 -8.14 -5.95 19.40
N ILE A 148 -9.06 -5.89 18.42
CA ILE A 148 -9.02 -4.93 17.31
C ILE A 148 -9.03 -3.48 17.81
N LYS A 149 -9.86 -3.17 18.81
CA LYS A 149 -9.90 -1.82 19.41
C LYS A 149 -8.57 -1.44 20.05
N ASN A 150 -7.92 -2.35 20.77
CA ASN A 150 -6.60 -2.11 21.36
C ASN A 150 -5.50 -2.03 20.27
N PHE A 151 -5.61 -2.85 19.23
CA PHE A 151 -4.72 -2.81 18.07
C PHE A 151 -4.77 -1.45 17.38
N ALA A 152 -5.98 -0.95 17.09
CA ALA A 152 -6.16 0.35 16.46
C ALA A 152 -5.70 1.51 17.35
N ALA A 153 -5.99 1.45 18.65
CA ALA A 153 -5.53 2.46 19.61
C ALA A 153 -3.99 2.57 19.68
N HIS A 154 -3.27 1.49 19.37
CA HIS A 154 -1.81 1.46 19.38
C HIS A 154 -1.17 1.80 18.01
N PHE A 155 -1.82 1.44 16.89
CA PHE A 155 -1.18 1.50 15.55
C PHE A 155 -1.87 2.40 14.51
N ASP A 156 -3.04 2.98 14.76
CA ASP A 156 -3.64 3.93 13.81
C ASP A 156 -2.72 5.15 13.60
N GLY A 157 -2.41 5.47 12.35
CA GLY A 157 -1.46 6.53 11.97
C GLY A 157 0.02 6.16 12.08
N HIS A 158 0.39 4.90 12.34
CA HIS A 158 1.80 4.50 12.38
C HIS A 158 2.50 4.73 11.03
N PRO A 159 3.64 5.44 10.96
CA PRO A 159 4.20 5.97 9.70
C PRO A 159 4.74 4.90 8.74
N VAL A 160 5.02 3.70 9.24
CA VAL A 160 5.48 2.56 8.41
C VAL A 160 4.30 1.76 7.83
N ILE A 161 3.10 1.84 8.42
CA ILE A 161 1.96 1.03 7.99
C ILE A 161 1.29 1.69 6.77
N SER A 162 1.26 0.99 5.65
CA SER A 162 0.54 1.45 4.44
C SER A 162 -0.95 1.11 4.51
N SER A 163 -1.30 -0.07 5.03
CA SER A 163 -2.71 -0.46 5.25
C SER A 163 -2.85 -1.58 6.27
N ILE A 164 -4.05 -1.70 6.84
CA ILE A 164 -4.48 -2.82 7.69
C ILE A 164 -5.44 -3.71 6.92
N ASP A 165 -5.20 -5.00 7.03
CA ASP A 165 -6.09 -6.05 6.57
C ASP A 165 -7.12 -6.42 7.65
N LEU A 166 -8.38 -6.11 7.37
CA LEU A 166 -9.51 -6.43 8.23
C LEU A 166 -9.77 -7.94 8.19
N THR A 167 -9.82 -8.56 9.37
CA THR A 167 -10.09 -9.99 9.52
C THR A 167 -11.30 -10.22 10.44
N ILE A 168 -12.24 -11.06 9.98
CA ILE A 168 -13.50 -11.29 10.69
C ILE A 168 -13.44 -12.60 11.49
N VAL A 169 -13.37 -13.72 10.77
CA VAL A 169 -13.44 -15.07 11.33
C VAL A 169 -12.77 -16.06 10.36
N GLY A 170 -12.62 -17.31 10.78
CA GLY A 170 -12.04 -18.37 9.97
C GLY A 170 -10.52 -18.36 9.98
N ALA A 171 -9.93 -19.40 9.41
CA ALA A 171 -8.48 -19.56 9.30
C ALA A 171 -7.85 -18.31 8.64
N TRP A 172 -6.80 -17.79 9.27
CA TRP A 172 -6.09 -16.56 8.87
C TRP A 172 -6.94 -15.28 8.82
N GLY A 173 -8.22 -15.36 9.20
CA GLY A 173 -9.18 -14.27 9.10
C GLY A 173 -9.86 -14.13 7.74
N GLU A 174 -9.80 -15.16 6.89
CA GLU A 174 -10.30 -15.14 5.50
C GLU A 174 -11.82 -15.31 5.37
N GLY A 175 -12.55 -15.34 6.47
CA GLY A 175 -14.01 -15.36 6.45
C GLY A 175 -14.62 -16.73 6.19
N GLY A 176 -13.85 -17.82 6.25
CA GLY A 176 -14.41 -19.17 6.23
C GLY A 176 -15.49 -19.36 7.30
N GLY A 177 -16.73 -19.60 6.87
CA GLY A 177 -17.89 -19.75 7.74
C GLY A 177 -18.61 -18.45 8.10
N THR A 178 -18.25 -17.30 7.50
CA THR A 178 -18.91 -16.01 7.78
C THR A 178 -20.42 -16.07 7.49
N GLU A 179 -20.84 -16.90 6.53
CA GLU A 179 -22.25 -17.18 6.21
C GLU A 179 -23.05 -17.82 7.37
N PHE A 180 -22.36 -18.37 8.37
CA PHE A 180 -22.96 -18.95 9.57
C PHE A 180 -22.96 -18.00 10.77
N LEU A 181 -22.32 -16.83 10.68
CA LEU A 181 -22.34 -15.83 11.75
C LEU A 181 -23.67 -15.08 11.77
N LYS A 182 -24.07 -14.65 12.97
CA LYS A 182 -25.14 -13.65 13.13
C LYS A 182 -24.68 -12.31 12.52
N ALA A 183 -25.62 -11.58 11.93
CA ALA A 183 -25.33 -10.29 11.29
C ALA A 183 -24.72 -9.29 12.27
N GLU A 184 -25.21 -9.27 13.51
CA GLU A 184 -24.73 -8.39 14.58
C GLU A 184 -23.27 -8.71 14.98
N ALA A 185 -22.85 -9.97 14.84
CA ALA A 185 -21.46 -10.35 15.12
C ALA A 185 -20.50 -9.82 14.04
N ILE A 186 -20.91 -9.91 12.77
CA ILE A 186 -20.15 -9.37 11.64
C ILE A 186 -20.05 -7.85 11.77
N GLU A 187 -21.16 -7.18 12.12
CA GLU A 187 -21.20 -5.74 12.38
C GLU A 187 -20.27 -5.34 13.52
N GLN A 188 -20.35 -6.01 14.67
CA GLN A 188 -19.50 -5.67 15.81
C GLN A 188 -18.00 -5.78 15.52
N ILE A 189 -17.58 -6.81 14.78
CA ILE A 189 -16.17 -6.98 14.39
C ILE A 189 -15.76 -5.94 13.35
N THR A 190 -16.59 -5.74 12.32
CA THR A 190 -16.32 -4.76 11.26
C THR A 190 -16.22 -3.36 11.84
N ASP A 191 -17.17 -2.96 12.70
CA ASP A 191 -17.18 -1.65 13.36
C ASP A 191 -15.97 -1.42 14.24
N ALA A 192 -15.41 -2.46 14.90
CA ALA A 192 -14.18 -2.30 15.68
C ALA A 192 -13.01 -1.79 14.84
N TYR A 193 -12.88 -2.26 13.59
CA TYR A 193 -11.89 -1.72 12.66
C TYR A 193 -12.26 -0.34 12.15
N LEU A 194 -13.50 -0.16 11.67
CA LEU A 194 -13.95 1.10 11.08
C LEU A 194 -13.92 2.26 12.09
N ASP A 195 -14.12 1.98 13.38
CA ASP A 195 -14.07 2.96 14.46
C ASP A 195 -12.70 3.15 15.07
N GLY A 196 -11.85 2.12 15.01
CA GLY A 196 -10.49 2.19 15.50
C GLY A 196 -9.52 2.88 14.52
N PHE A 197 -9.54 2.49 13.25
CA PHE A 197 -8.60 2.99 12.24
C PHE A 197 -9.22 4.14 11.44
N LYS A 198 -8.88 5.37 11.83
CA LYS A 198 -9.38 6.60 11.18
C LYS A 198 -8.33 7.24 10.28
N VAL A 199 -7.05 6.95 10.51
CA VAL A 199 -5.91 7.51 9.77
C VAL A 199 -5.33 6.48 8.80
N THR A 200 -5.09 5.26 9.26
CA THR A 200 -4.49 4.18 8.47
C THR A 200 -5.53 3.57 7.51
N PRO A 201 -5.22 3.45 6.21
CA PRO A 201 -6.12 2.80 5.26
C PRO A 201 -6.47 1.36 5.65
N LEU A 202 -7.72 0.97 5.39
CA LEU A 202 -8.20 -0.40 5.60
C LEU A 202 -8.42 -1.09 4.25
N GLN A 203 -8.30 -2.42 4.25
CA GLN A 203 -8.77 -3.28 3.18
C GLN A 203 -9.48 -4.51 3.76
N ALA A 204 -10.47 -5.03 3.04
CA ALA A 204 -11.19 -6.23 3.42
C ALA A 204 -11.10 -7.30 2.31
N LEU A 205 -11.14 -8.57 2.69
CA LEU A 205 -11.24 -9.63 1.69
C LEU A 205 -12.58 -9.51 0.94
N LEU A 206 -12.53 -9.52 -0.40
CA LEU A 206 -13.71 -9.50 -1.25
C LEU A 206 -14.39 -10.87 -1.25
N HIS A 207 -14.99 -11.26 -0.13
CA HIS A 207 -15.59 -12.58 0.06
C HIS A 207 -17.00 -12.50 0.62
N ASP A 208 -17.19 -11.77 1.72
CA ASP A 208 -18.45 -11.71 2.45
C ASP A 208 -19.31 -10.51 2.02
N PRO A 209 -20.55 -10.74 1.52
CA PRO A 209 -21.44 -9.65 1.12
C PRO A 209 -21.91 -8.79 2.30
N LEU A 210 -22.00 -9.32 3.52
CA LEU A 210 -22.58 -8.56 4.64
C LEU A 210 -21.60 -7.52 5.17
N SER A 211 -20.34 -7.89 5.44
CA SER A 211 -19.29 -6.95 5.82
C SER A 211 -19.06 -5.90 4.73
N SER A 212 -19.08 -6.29 3.46
CA SER A 212 -19.03 -5.34 2.33
C SER A 212 -20.21 -4.37 2.34
N LYS A 213 -21.42 -4.86 2.64
CA LYS A 213 -22.59 -4.00 2.81
C LYS A 213 -22.44 -3.01 3.97
N ILE A 214 -21.89 -3.43 5.11
CA ILE A 214 -21.65 -2.56 6.26
C ILE A 214 -20.63 -1.47 5.92
N ILE A 215 -19.53 -1.84 5.27
CA ILE A 215 -18.51 -0.92 4.77
C ILE A 215 -19.13 0.14 3.85
N THR A 216 -19.93 -0.28 2.87
CA THR A 216 -20.54 0.62 1.88
C THR A 216 -21.65 1.49 2.48
N ASP A 217 -22.53 0.93 3.33
CA ASP A 217 -23.59 1.69 4.02
C ASP A 217 -23.00 2.77 4.95
N ARG A 218 -21.87 2.47 5.62
CA ARG A 218 -21.13 3.44 6.44
C ARG A 218 -20.31 4.44 5.63
N LYS A 219 -20.19 4.26 4.32
CA LYS A 219 -19.27 5.02 3.44
C LYS A 219 -17.83 5.02 3.98
N ALA A 220 -17.43 3.89 4.55
CA ALA A 220 -16.10 3.74 5.11
C ALA A 220 -15.06 3.67 4.00
N LYS A 221 -13.88 4.25 4.25
CA LYS A 221 -12.74 4.22 3.33
C LYS A 221 -12.01 2.89 3.46
N VAL A 222 -12.58 1.84 2.87
CA VAL A 222 -12.02 0.48 2.88
C VAL A 222 -11.88 -0.01 1.45
N GLY A 223 -10.67 -0.43 1.11
CA GLY A 223 -10.39 -1.06 -0.18
C GLY A 223 -10.71 -2.54 -0.12
N PHE A 224 -10.36 -3.28 -1.16
CA PHE A 224 -10.52 -4.73 -1.13
C PHE A 224 -9.23 -5.45 -1.45
N ARG A 225 -9.13 -6.68 -0.95
CA ARG A 225 -8.12 -7.62 -1.40
C ARG A 225 -8.73 -8.89 -1.95
N VAL A 226 -7.94 -9.62 -2.73
CA VAL A 226 -8.26 -10.98 -3.15
C VAL A 226 -7.05 -11.89 -3.00
N ASP A 227 -7.28 -13.15 -2.61
CA ASP A 227 -6.19 -14.07 -2.25
C ASP A 227 -5.79 -15.04 -3.37
N CYS A 228 -6.51 -15.02 -4.49
CA CYS A 228 -6.35 -15.97 -5.59
C CYS A 228 -6.38 -15.27 -6.96
N LEU A 229 -5.59 -14.19 -7.11
CA LEU A 229 -5.36 -13.59 -8.42
C LEU A 229 -4.73 -14.61 -9.37
N GLY A 230 -5.11 -14.54 -10.65
CA GLY A 230 -4.50 -15.36 -11.70
C GLY A 230 -5.08 -16.76 -11.83
N ASP A 231 -5.99 -17.19 -10.96
CA ASP A 231 -6.76 -18.42 -11.19
C ASP A 231 -7.66 -18.29 -12.43
N MET A 232 -7.29 -19.01 -13.48
CA MET A 232 -8.01 -19.12 -14.75
C MET A 232 -8.65 -20.50 -14.95
N GLY A 233 -8.95 -21.21 -13.85
CA GLY A 233 -9.63 -22.51 -13.88
C GLY A 233 -8.86 -23.62 -13.15
N GLY A 234 -7.92 -23.30 -12.27
CA GLY A 234 -7.16 -24.28 -11.49
C GLY A 234 -8.02 -25.08 -10.51
N PHE A 235 -9.12 -24.52 -10.01
CA PHE A 235 -10.05 -25.24 -9.12
C PHE A 235 -11.12 -26.05 -9.86
N HIS A 236 -11.66 -25.52 -10.96
CA HIS A 236 -12.86 -26.06 -11.60
C HIS A 236 -12.81 -26.16 -13.14
N GLY A 237 -11.60 -26.04 -13.73
CA GLY A 237 -11.40 -26.02 -15.18
C GLY A 237 -12.18 -24.89 -15.84
N ASP A 238 -12.67 -25.13 -17.06
CA ASP A 238 -13.43 -24.14 -17.83
C ASP A 238 -14.82 -23.81 -17.26
N LYS A 239 -15.24 -24.45 -16.16
CA LYS A 239 -16.57 -24.24 -15.57
C LYS A 239 -16.65 -22.99 -14.72
N TRP A 240 -15.54 -22.59 -14.11
CA TRP A 240 -15.48 -21.48 -13.17
C TRP A 240 -14.04 -21.11 -12.85
N SER A 241 -13.74 -19.81 -12.78
CA SER A 241 -12.50 -19.30 -12.19
C SER A 241 -12.71 -18.01 -11.42
N HIS A 242 -11.78 -17.69 -10.52
CA HIS A 242 -11.85 -16.41 -9.80
C HIS A 242 -11.78 -15.20 -10.75
N MET A 243 -10.89 -15.26 -11.74
CA MET A 243 -10.64 -14.14 -12.66
C MET A 243 -11.80 -13.87 -13.63
N ASN A 244 -12.53 -14.90 -14.07
CA ASN A 244 -13.58 -14.77 -15.08
C ASN A 244 -14.98 -14.68 -14.49
N ASP A 245 -15.22 -15.36 -13.37
CA ASP A 245 -16.56 -15.53 -12.83
C ASP A 245 -16.75 -14.77 -11.51
N PHE A 246 -15.79 -14.87 -10.58
CA PHE A 246 -15.99 -14.34 -9.23
C PHE A 246 -15.66 -12.86 -9.10
N TYR A 247 -14.42 -12.44 -9.39
CA TYR A 247 -13.97 -11.07 -9.15
C TYR A 247 -14.73 -10.02 -9.97
N PRO A 248 -14.91 -10.17 -11.31
CA PRO A 248 -15.65 -9.19 -12.09
C PRO A 248 -17.07 -8.97 -11.57
N GLN A 249 -17.75 -10.03 -11.12
CA GLN A 249 -19.11 -9.97 -10.61
C GLN A 249 -19.15 -9.39 -9.20
N ASN A 250 -18.31 -9.86 -8.29
CA ASN A 250 -18.41 -9.51 -6.88
C ASN A 250 -17.83 -8.15 -6.53
N ILE A 251 -16.89 -7.62 -7.34
CA ILE A 251 -16.53 -6.20 -7.25
C ILE A 251 -17.79 -5.33 -7.44
N GLN A 252 -18.68 -5.70 -8.36
CA GLN A 252 -19.92 -4.97 -8.62
C GLN A 252 -21.02 -5.30 -7.60
N ASN A 253 -21.28 -6.58 -7.33
CA ASN A 253 -22.34 -7.02 -6.43
C ASN A 253 -22.14 -6.50 -5.00
N PHE A 254 -20.88 -6.33 -4.58
CA PHE A 254 -20.55 -5.85 -3.23
C PHE A 254 -20.36 -4.33 -3.17
N GLY A 255 -20.55 -3.62 -4.28
CA GLY A 255 -20.44 -2.16 -4.33
C GLY A 255 -19.01 -1.64 -4.16
N MET A 256 -18.00 -2.44 -4.52
CA MET A 256 -16.57 -2.14 -4.31
C MET A 256 -15.88 -1.56 -5.53
N ALA A 257 -16.60 -1.30 -6.62
CA ALA A 257 -16.06 -0.80 -7.88
C ALA A 257 -15.30 0.54 -7.76
N ASP A 258 -15.73 1.42 -6.85
CA ASP A 258 -15.12 2.74 -6.61
C ASP A 258 -14.28 2.79 -5.32
N ALA A 259 -14.12 1.65 -4.63
CA ALA A 259 -13.38 1.59 -3.36
C ALA A 259 -11.93 2.08 -3.50
N TRP A 260 -11.32 1.80 -4.65
CA TRP A 260 -9.96 2.20 -5.00
C TRP A 260 -9.73 3.72 -4.96
N GLN A 261 -10.77 4.55 -5.07
CA GLN A 261 -10.60 6.00 -5.04
C GLN A 261 -10.19 6.51 -3.64
N ASN A 262 -10.47 5.71 -2.59
CA ASN A 262 -10.29 6.15 -1.20
C ASN A 262 -9.47 5.20 -0.34
N ALA A 263 -9.22 3.96 -0.80
CA ALA A 263 -8.44 2.97 -0.08
C ALA A 263 -7.83 1.92 -1.04
N PRO A 264 -6.74 1.25 -0.65
CA PRO A 264 -5.93 0.47 -1.58
C PRO A 264 -6.55 -0.87 -1.99
N VAL A 265 -6.28 -1.30 -3.23
CA VAL A 265 -6.67 -2.62 -3.76
C VAL A 265 -5.46 -3.53 -3.83
N LEU A 266 -5.51 -4.67 -3.15
CA LEU A 266 -4.35 -5.57 -3.02
C LEU A 266 -4.67 -6.96 -3.54
N PHE A 267 -3.75 -7.54 -4.29
CA PHE A 267 -3.92 -8.89 -4.80
C PHE A 267 -2.83 -9.81 -4.31
N GLU A 268 -3.18 -11.03 -3.93
CA GLU A 268 -2.24 -12.11 -3.71
C GLU A 268 -2.38 -13.16 -4.81
N ALA A 269 -1.25 -13.72 -5.22
CA ALA A 269 -1.20 -14.75 -6.23
C ALA A 269 -1.98 -16.01 -5.79
N CYS A 270 -2.84 -16.53 -6.65
CA CYS A 270 -3.30 -17.91 -6.49
C CYS A 270 -2.16 -18.86 -6.81
N TRP A 271 -1.79 -19.73 -5.87
CA TRP A 271 -0.51 -20.44 -5.94
C TRP A 271 0.65 -19.45 -6.17
N HIS A 272 1.37 -19.57 -7.28
CA HIS A 272 2.48 -18.68 -7.64
C HIS A 272 2.45 -18.34 -9.13
N MET A 273 3.10 -17.24 -9.50
CA MET A 273 3.17 -16.80 -10.90
C MET A 273 3.81 -17.85 -11.83
N ASN A 274 4.77 -18.64 -11.34
CA ASN A 274 5.33 -19.76 -12.10
C ASN A 274 4.29 -20.85 -12.39
N ASP A 275 3.34 -21.09 -11.49
CA ASP A 275 2.27 -22.06 -11.74
C ASP A 275 1.37 -21.57 -12.88
N TRP A 276 1.07 -20.28 -12.95
CA TRP A 276 0.31 -19.69 -14.07
C TRP A 276 1.05 -19.87 -15.40
N TYR A 277 2.37 -19.68 -15.39
CA TYR A 277 3.22 -19.87 -16.57
C TYR A 277 3.23 -21.31 -17.05
N VAL A 278 3.39 -22.27 -16.13
CA VAL A 278 3.36 -23.71 -16.46
C VAL A 278 2.00 -24.13 -17.00
N GLN A 279 0.91 -23.57 -16.46
CA GLN A 279 -0.44 -23.84 -16.93
C GLN A 279 -0.80 -23.13 -18.24
N GLY A 280 0.07 -22.23 -18.73
CA GLY A 280 -0.15 -21.47 -19.95
C GLY A 280 -1.30 -20.46 -19.83
N TRP A 281 -1.57 -19.96 -18.63
CA TRP A 281 -2.60 -18.93 -18.41
C TRP A 281 -2.16 -17.59 -18.98
N ASP A 282 -3.13 -16.83 -19.48
CA ASP A 282 -2.90 -15.57 -20.19
C ASP A 282 -2.53 -14.45 -19.20
N ILE A 283 -1.23 -14.20 -19.07
CA ILE A 283 -0.69 -13.13 -18.23
C ILE A 283 -1.11 -11.73 -18.69
N ASP A 284 -1.36 -11.51 -19.99
CA ASP A 284 -1.77 -10.20 -20.50
C ASP A 284 -3.19 -9.90 -20.02
N TYR A 285 -4.08 -10.88 -20.10
CA TYR A 285 -5.43 -10.77 -19.53
C TYR A 285 -5.38 -10.52 -18.02
N ILE A 286 -4.60 -11.31 -17.27
CA ILE A 286 -4.47 -11.16 -15.80
C ILE A 286 -4.01 -9.75 -15.43
N ILE A 287 -2.96 -9.25 -16.11
CA ILE A 287 -2.45 -7.88 -15.90
C ILE A 287 -3.53 -6.85 -16.21
N GLN A 288 -4.19 -6.94 -17.36
CA GLN A 288 -5.21 -5.97 -17.78
C GLN A 288 -6.38 -5.89 -16.80
N GLU A 289 -6.85 -7.04 -16.30
CA GLU A 289 -7.90 -7.08 -15.28
C GLU A 289 -7.46 -6.42 -13.97
N THR A 290 -6.22 -6.64 -13.54
CA THR A 290 -5.72 -5.99 -12.32
C THR A 290 -5.64 -4.46 -12.44
N LEU A 291 -5.25 -3.97 -13.62
CA LEU A 291 -5.19 -2.55 -13.91
C LEU A 291 -6.59 -1.93 -13.95
N LYS A 292 -7.55 -2.63 -14.57
CA LYS A 292 -8.97 -2.25 -14.57
C LYS A 292 -9.56 -2.22 -13.16
N TRP A 293 -9.08 -3.07 -12.27
CA TRP A 293 -9.50 -3.10 -10.86
C TRP A 293 -8.65 -2.21 -9.95
N HIS A 294 -7.82 -1.32 -10.54
CA HIS A 294 -7.08 -0.28 -9.83
C HIS A 294 -6.11 -0.82 -8.76
N ILE A 295 -5.36 -1.87 -9.11
CA ILE A 295 -4.35 -2.47 -8.22
C ILE A 295 -3.38 -1.44 -7.64
N SER A 296 -3.18 -1.52 -6.33
CA SER A 296 -2.16 -0.78 -5.59
C SER A 296 -0.90 -1.63 -5.38
N SER A 297 -1.04 -2.85 -4.83
CA SER A 297 0.10 -3.76 -4.64
C SER A 297 -0.24 -5.24 -4.83
N PHE A 298 0.80 -6.05 -5.04
CA PHE A 298 0.69 -7.46 -5.40
C PHE A 298 1.63 -8.36 -4.59
N ASN A 299 1.07 -9.31 -3.84
CA ASN A 299 1.81 -10.35 -3.14
C ASN A 299 2.04 -11.58 -4.04
N SER A 300 3.26 -11.75 -4.55
CA SER A 300 3.67 -12.96 -5.28
C SER A 300 4.30 -14.04 -4.38
N LYS A 301 4.06 -13.96 -3.07
CA LYS A 301 4.52 -14.92 -2.04
C LYS A 301 6.04 -15.04 -1.94
N GLY A 302 6.74 -13.95 -2.25
CA GLY A 302 8.20 -13.92 -2.22
C GLY A 302 8.86 -14.87 -3.23
N THR A 303 8.17 -15.19 -4.33
CA THR A 303 8.66 -16.15 -5.33
C THR A 303 9.12 -15.47 -6.62
N THR A 304 9.84 -16.24 -7.43
CA THR A 304 10.39 -15.77 -8.71
C THR A 304 9.30 -15.49 -9.73
N VAL A 305 9.55 -14.51 -10.59
CA VAL A 305 8.85 -14.28 -11.84
C VAL A 305 9.51 -15.14 -12.94
N PRO A 306 8.74 -15.82 -13.81
CA PRO A 306 9.28 -16.44 -15.00
C PRO A 306 10.00 -15.43 -15.90
N GLU A 307 11.25 -15.69 -16.30
CA GLU A 307 12.02 -14.78 -17.15
C GLU A 307 11.28 -14.35 -18.44
N PRO A 308 10.54 -15.22 -19.14
CA PRO A 308 9.76 -14.80 -20.33
C PRO A 308 8.67 -13.76 -20.04
N TRP A 309 8.29 -13.57 -18.78
CA TRP A 309 7.32 -12.57 -18.34
C TRP A 309 7.96 -11.32 -17.76
N LYS A 310 9.30 -11.24 -17.70
CA LYS A 310 10.02 -10.08 -17.18
C LYS A 310 9.54 -8.76 -17.80
N GLU A 311 9.52 -8.67 -19.13
CA GLU A 311 9.12 -7.45 -19.83
C GLU A 311 7.65 -7.09 -19.56
N LYS A 312 6.75 -8.08 -19.53
CA LYS A 312 5.33 -7.86 -19.23
C LYS A 312 5.12 -7.35 -17.81
N VAL A 313 5.84 -7.92 -16.83
CA VAL A 313 5.81 -7.46 -15.43
C VAL A 313 6.42 -6.07 -15.30
N GLU A 314 7.48 -5.74 -16.04
CA GLU A 314 8.03 -4.39 -16.06
C GLU A 314 6.99 -3.37 -16.56
N GLN A 315 6.30 -3.66 -17.66
CA GLN A 315 5.22 -2.81 -18.18
C GLN A 315 4.04 -2.69 -17.21
N TRP A 316 3.70 -3.78 -16.51
CA TRP A 316 2.69 -3.77 -15.46
C TRP A 316 3.07 -2.81 -14.32
N LEU A 317 4.30 -2.89 -13.82
CA LEU A 317 4.81 -2.06 -12.72
C LEU A 317 4.87 -0.57 -13.05
N LYS A 318 4.95 -0.18 -14.33
CA LYS A 318 4.84 1.23 -14.74
C LYS A 318 3.43 1.80 -14.57
N LYS A 319 2.43 0.96 -14.29
CA LYS A 319 1.01 1.34 -14.15
C LYS A 319 0.42 1.06 -12.78
N VAL A 320 0.89 0.02 -12.07
CA VAL A 320 0.42 -0.34 -10.73
C VAL A 320 0.52 0.85 -9.75
N GLY A 321 -0.54 1.10 -8.99
CA GLY A 321 -0.53 2.15 -7.98
C GLY A 321 -0.56 3.56 -8.56
N TYR A 322 0.05 4.51 -7.85
CA TYR A 322 0.19 5.89 -8.29
C TYR A 322 1.49 6.12 -9.06
N ARG A 323 1.46 7.03 -10.02
CA ARG A 323 2.63 7.47 -10.77
C ARG A 323 2.48 8.94 -11.16
N PHE A 324 3.10 9.85 -10.41
CA PHE A 324 2.93 11.28 -10.59
C PHE A 324 3.92 11.86 -11.60
N GLU A 325 3.41 12.56 -12.60
CA GLU A 325 4.15 13.36 -13.57
C GLU A 325 3.92 14.85 -13.29
N LEU A 326 5.00 15.60 -13.04
CA LEU A 326 4.95 17.05 -13.12
C LEU A 326 5.18 17.48 -14.57
N ARG A 327 4.12 17.89 -15.25
CA ARG A 327 4.17 18.26 -16.67
C ARG A 327 4.64 19.69 -16.88
N LYS A 328 4.33 20.57 -15.94
CA LYS A 328 4.68 21.99 -15.99
C LYS A 328 4.67 22.58 -14.58
N LEU A 329 5.66 23.42 -14.27
CA LEU A 329 5.64 24.26 -13.07
C LEU A 329 5.93 25.71 -13.45
N THR A 330 5.24 26.66 -12.83
CA THR A 330 5.46 28.10 -13.00
C THR A 330 5.61 28.77 -11.64
N TYR A 331 6.58 29.67 -11.52
CA TYR A 331 6.88 30.40 -10.29
C TYR A 331 7.49 31.79 -10.58
N ASP A 332 7.49 32.68 -9.59
CA ASP A 332 8.15 33.98 -9.70
C ASP A 332 9.68 33.86 -9.54
N SER A 333 10.48 34.45 -10.44
CA SER A 333 11.94 34.42 -10.37
C SER A 333 12.53 35.09 -9.12
N THR A 334 11.74 35.94 -8.47
CA THR A 334 12.17 36.81 -7.39
C THR A 334 11.01 37.06 -6.43
N VAL A 335 11.27 36.98 -5.12
CA VAL A 335 10.30 37.27 -4.06
C VAL A 335 11.02 37.88 -2.86
N LYS A 336 10.39 38.77 -2.12
CA LYS A 336 10.98 39.32 -0.89
C LYS A 336 10.66 38.45 0.32
N ALA A 337 11.58 38.42 1.28
CA ALA A 337 11.28 37.89 2.61
C ALA A 337 10.10 38.67 3.23
N GLY A 338 9.13 37.95 3.80
CA GLY A 338 7.85 38.48 4.29
C GLY A 338 6.73 38.56 3.23
N GLU A 339 7.02 38.29 1.95
CA GLU A 339 6.02 38.25 0.88
C GLU A 339 5.68 36.80 0.47
N HIS A 340 4.73 36.67 -0.44
CA HIS A 340 4.24 35.39 -0.92
C HIS A 340 4.86 34.99 -2.27
N LEU A 341 5.34 33.75 -2.37
CA LEU A 341 5.75 33.10 -3.61
C LEU A 341 4.56 32.33 -4.21
N ALA A 342 4.08 32.78 -5.37
CA ALA A 342 3.05 32.07 -6.12
C ALA A 342 3.66 30.92 -6.95
N ILE A 343 3.03 29.75 -6.88
CA ILE A 343 3.37 28.54 -7.63
C ILE A 343 2.12 28.03 -8.36
N THR A 344 2.29 27.60 -9.60
CA THR A 344 1.28 26.86 -10.37
C THR A 344 1.92 25.62 -10.98
N GLY A 345 1.41 24.44 -10.64
CA GLY A 345 1.82 23.15 -11.21
C GLY A 345 0.70 22.48 -12.01
N LEU A 346 1.04 21.91 -13.16
CA LEU A 346 0.18 20.99 -13.89
C LEU A 346 0.76 19.58 -13.73
N TRP A 347 -0.05 18.70 -13.16
CA TRP A 347 0.29 17.35 -12.78
C TRP A 347 -0.62 16.33 -13.46
N ALA A 348 -0.19 15.08 -13.48
CA ALA A 348 -1.04 13.94 -13.78
C ALA A 348 -0.64 12.73 -12.93
N ASN A 349 -1.62 11.94 -12.50
CA ASN A 349 -1.38 10.57 -12.05
C ASN A 349 -1.59 9.64 -13.25
N VAL A 350 -0.50 9.06 -13.77
CA VAL A 350 -0.52 8.16 -14.94
C VAL A 350 -0.48 6.67 -14.55
N GLY A 351 -0.62 6.38 -13.26
CA GLY A 351 -0.86 5.04 -12.72
C GLY A 351 -2.34 4.66 -12.80
N VAL A 352 -2.76 3.66 -12.02
CA VAL A 352 -4.17 3.21 -11.94
C VAL A 352 -4.80 3.39 -10.56
N ALA A 353 -4.07 3.89 -9.57
CA ALA A 353 -4.61 4.18 -8.24
C ALA A 353 -4.02 5.49 -7.68
N PRO A 354 -4.71 6.18 -6.76
CA PRO A 354 -4.13 7.29 -6.02
C PRO A 354 -3.15 6.79 -4.94
N ILE A 355 -2.50 7.74 -4.27
CA ILE A 355 -1.77 7.49 -3.03
C ILE A 355 -2.75 7.54 -1.84
N TYR A 356 -2.60 6.65 -0.86
CA TYR A 356 -3.56 6.55 0.25
C TYR A 356 -3.02 7.08 1.58
N ASN A 357 -1.71 7.07 1.75
CA ASN A 357 -1.04 7.66 2.90
C ASN A 357 -0.87 9.17 2.69
N HIS A 358 -1.00 9.93 3.76
CA HIS A 358 -0.81 11.37 3.71
C HIS A 358 0.69 11.69 3.73
N TYR A 359 1.21 12.13 2.59
CA TYR A 359 2.59 12.59 2.46
C TYR A 359 2.61 14.03 1.96
N PRO A 360 3.23 14.98 2.68
CA PRO A 360 3.25 16.37 2.28
C PRO A 360 4.02 16.57 0.97
N LEU A 361 3.39 17.27 0.03
CA LEU A 361 4.07 17.92 -1.08
C LEU A 361 4.85 19.13 -0.52
N VAL A 362 6.13 19.23 -0.84
CA VAL A 362 7.00 20.30 -0.33
C VAL A 362 7.78 20.96 -1.46
N MET A 363 7.97 22.27 -1.31
CA MET A 363 8.98 23.03 -2.03
C MET A 363 10.13 23.36 -1.10
N ARG A 364 11.37 23.31 -1.60
CA ARG A 364 12.57 23.68 -0.84
C ARG A 364 13.29 24.83 -1.52
N LEU A 365 13.74 25.79 -0.73
CA LEU A 365 14.69 26.82 -1.14
C LEU A 365 16.06 26.41 -0.63
N VAL A 366 16.89 25.85 -1.51
CA VAL A 366 18.22 25.36 -1.17
C VAL A 366 19.26 26.43 -1.50
N GLY A 367 19.78 27.07 -0.46
CA GLY A 367 20.87 28.05 -0.55
C GLY A 367 22.23 27.38 -0.32
N LYS A 368 23.28 28.20 -0.17
CA LYS A 368 24.64 27.69 0.03
C LYS A 368 24.83 26.96 1.37
N ASP A 369 24.30 27.53 2.45
CA ASP A 369 24.53 27.06 3.84
C ASP A 369 23.21 26.74 4.57
N GLN A 370 22.06 26.86 3.91
CA GLN A 370 20.74 26.76 4.53
C GLN A 370 19.68 26.27 3.53
N THR A 371 18.66 25.59 4.06
CA THR A 371 17.50 25.12 3.30
C THR A 371 16.23 25.51 4.04
N TYR A 372 15.27 26.11 3.33
CA TYR A 372 13.94 26.42 3.86
C TYR A 372 12.90 25.52 3.20
N ILE A 373 11.97 24.99 3.99
CA ILE A 373 10.92 24.08 3.54
C ILE A 373 9.59 24.82 3.54
N LEU A 374 8.88 24.74 2.42
CA LEU A 374 7.55 25.29 2.21
C LEU A 374 6.61 24.11 1.99
N GLN A 375 5.83 23.77 3.03
CA GLN A 375 4.89 22.65 2.97
C GLN A 375 3.57 23.09 2.34
N SER A 376 3.14 22.34 1.32
CA SER A 376 1.87 22.54 0.64
C SER A 376 0.67 22.16 1.52
N ASN A 377 -0.45 22.84 1.31
CA ASN A 377 -1.75 22.47 1.87
C ASN A 377 -2.49 21.41 1.02
N GLU A 378 -1.93 21.04 -0.13
CA GLU A 378 -2.55 20.08 -1.06
C GLU A 378 -2.62 18.67 -0.46
N ASP A 379 -3.78 18.02 -0.57
CA ASP A 379 -3.94 16.62 -0.22
C ASP A 379 -3.80 15.73 -1.46
N ILE A 380 -2.57 15.31 -1.72
CA ILE A 380 -2.22 14.50 -2.91
C ILE A 380 -2.94 13.14 -2.96
N ARG A 381 -3.62 12.72 -1.89
CA ARG A 381 -4.49 11.52 -1.92
C ARG A 381 -5.71 11.71 -2.82
N LEU A 382 -6.07 12.95 -3.14
CA LEU A 382 -7.16 13.31 -4.04
C LEU A 382 -6.72 13.32 -5.51
N TRP A 383 -5.44 13.07 -5.81
CA TRP A 383 -4.91 13.06 -7.17
C TRP A 383 -5.22 11.73 -7.86
N LEU A 384 -6.42 11.65 -8.42
CA LEU A 384 -6.91 10.46 -9.12
C LEU A 384 -6.21 10.25 -10.48
N PRO A 385 -6.10 8.99 -10.94
CA PRO A 385 -5.69 8.67 -12.30
C PRO A 385 -6.59 9.28 -13.37
N GLU A 386 -6.08 9.38 -14.60
CA GLU A 386 -6.82 9.83 -15.80
C GLU A 386 -7.32 11.29 -15.76
N GLU A 387 -6.90 12.07 -14.77
CA GLU A 387 -7.22 13.49 -14.62
C GLU A 387 -5.98 14.38 -14.75
N ASP A 388 -6.15 15.56 -15.35
CA ASP A 388 -5.18 16.64 -15.24
C ASP A 388 -5.40 17.35 -13.90
N ILE A 389 -4.33 17.51 -13.12
CA ILE A 389 -4.36 18.08 -11.78
C ILE A 389 -3.70 19.45 -11.82
N LEU A 390 -4.48 20.49 -11.51
CA LEU A 390 -3.97 21.85 -11.37
C LEU A 390 -3.72 22.15 -9.89
N TRP A 391 -2.46 22.37 -9.54
CA TRP A 391 -2.04 22.81 -8.21
C TRP A 391 -1.70 24.30 -8.25
N GLU A 392 -2.40 25.12 -7.48
CA GLU A 392 -2.15 26.55 -7.35
C GLU A 392 -1.97 26.89 -5.87
N GLU A 393 -0.80 27.45 -5.51
CA GLU A 393 -0.50 27.76 -4.12
C GLU A 393 0.36 29.02 -3.98
N SER A 394 0.26 29.63 -2.79
CA SER A 394 0.97 30.85 -2.45
C SER A 394 1.66 30.68 -1.10
N PHE A 395 2.98 30.51 -1.14
CA PHE A 395 3.80 30.25 0.05
C PHE A 395 4.30 31.55 0.67
N LEU A 396 4.05 31.77 1.95
CA LEU A 396 4.66 32.87 2.69
C LEU A 396 6.16 32.58 2.88
N ILE A 397 7.02 33.42 2.31
CA ILE A 397 8.45 33.41 2.59
C ILE A 397 8.66 34.13 3.91
N GLN A 398 9.11 33.41 4.94
CA GLN A 398 9.26 33.99 6.27
C GLN A 398 10.28 35.15 6.25
N SER A 399 10.09 36.13 7.15
CA SER A 399 10.93 37.34 7.20
C SER A 399 12.39 37.08 7.61
N ASP A 400 12.67 35.91 8.19
CA ASP A 400 14.00 35.45 8.59
C ASP A 400 14.74 34.66 7.48
N VAL A 401 14.10 34.44 6.32
CA VAL A 401 14.78 33.91 5.14
C VAL A 401 15.80 34.93 4.64
N LEU A 402 17.07 34.53 4.59
CA LEU A 402 18.14 35.47 4.18
C LEU A 402 18.06 35.79 2.69
N GLU A 403 18.44 37.01 2.33
CA GLU A 403 18.58 37.40 0.92
C GLU A 403 19.66 36.56 0.21
N GLY A 404 19.43 36.25 -1.07
CA GLY A 404 20.37 35.48 -1.87
C GLY A 404 19.72 34.65 -2.97
N GLU A 405 20.56 33.90 -3.68
CA GLU A 405 20.13 32.96 -4.71
C GLU A 405 19.91 31.56 -4.11
N TYR A 406 18.81 30.93 -4.49
CA TYR A 406 18.41 29.60 -4.06
C TYR A 406 18.07 28.73 -5.27
N ILE A 407 18.24 27.42 -5.12
CA ILE A 407 17.64 26.43 -6.00
C ILE A 407 16.27 26.06 -5.43
N LEU A 408 15.23 26.22 -6.24
CA LEU A 408 13.91 25.74 -5.95
C LEU A 408 13.85 24.24 -6.25
N GLN A 409 13.59 23.42 -5.23
CA GLN A 409 13.39 21.98 -5.38
C GLN A 409 11.98 21.58 -4.97
N LEU A 410 11.52 20.43 -5.46
CA LEU A 410 10.23 19.83 -5.16
C LEU A 410 10.41 18.41 -4.61
N GLY A 411 9.58 18.01 -3.67
CA GLY A 411 9.55 16.64 -3.18
C GLY A 411 8.22 16.27 -2.56
N ILE A 412 8.02 14.98 -2.31
CA ILE A 412 6.90 14.47 -1.49
C ILE A 412 7.53 13.60 -0.40
N GLU A 413 7.41 14.06 0.84
CA GLU A 413 8.16 13.51 1.97
C GLU A 413 7.35 12.43 2.69
N THR A 414 7.95 11.26 2.94
CA THR A 414 7.27 10.19 3.68
C THR A 414 7.34 10.36 5.19
N GLY A 415 8.22 11.25 5.66
CA GLY A 415 8.52 11.42 7.09
C GLY A 415 9.36 10.29 7.70
N VAL A 416 9.79 9.31 6.90
CA VAL A 416 10.61 8.17 7.33
C VAL A 416 11.85 8.09 6.44
N GLU A 417 13.01 8.43 7.00
CA GLU A 417 14.29 8.52 6.29
C GLU A 417 14.62 7.25 5.51
N GLU A 418 14.44 6.08 6.13
CA GLU A 418 14.78 4.79 5.54
C GLU A 418 13.88 4.42 4.36
N ILE A 419 12.62 4.86 4.37
CA ILE A 419 11.70 4.71 3.23
C ILE A 419 12.06 5.71 2.13
N GLY A 420 12.56 6.89 2.50
CA GLY A 420 12.89 7.98 1.60
C GLY A 420 11.65 8.63 0.97
N ASN A 421 11.87 9.63 0.13
CA ASN A 421 10.78 10.36 -0.51
C ASN A 421 10.15 9.60 -1.67
N ILE A 422 8.95 10.05 -2.05
CA ILE A 422 8.26 9.53 -3.23
C ILE A 422 9.00 9.97 -4.49
N LYS A 423 9.30 9.01 -5.36
CA LYS A 423 9.82 9.23 -6.70
C LYS A 423 8.69 9.66 -7.63
N LEU A 424 8.92 10.75 -8.34
CA LEU A 424 8.10 11.24 -9.44
C LEU A 424 8.58 10.65 -10.77
N ALA A 425 7.69 10.54 -11.74
CA ALA A 425 7.97 10.09 -13.10
C ALA A 425 8.62 11.19 -13.96
N ILE A 426 9.60 11.89 -13.39
CA ILE A 426 10.43 12.89 -14.07
C ILE A 426 11.92 12.62 -13.80
N GLU A 427 12.79 13.11 -14.67
CA GLU A 427 14.25 13.01 -14.53
C GLU A 427 14.80 13.93 -13.41
N GLU A 428 16.11 13.84 -13.16
CA GLU A 428 16.86 14.72 -12.23
C GLU A 428 16.47 14.58 -10.74
N ASN A 429 16.17 13.36 -10.28
CA ASN A 429 16.04 13.08 -8.85
C ASN A 429 17.42 13.20 -8.14
N VAL A 430 17.51 14.09 -7.16
CA VAL A 430 18.67 14.25 -6.28
C VAL A 430 18.19 14.05 -4.85
N ASP A 431 18.58 12.92 -4.24
CA ASP A 431 18.24 12.55 -2.86
C ASP A 431 16.74 12.66 -2.53
N GLY A 432 15.86 12.30 -3.49
CA GLY A 432 14.42 12.37 -3.28
C GLY A 432 13.79 13.75 -3.53
N TYR A 433 14.54 14.69 -4.10
CA TYR A 433 14.06 16.01 -4.51
C TYR A 433 14.40 16.30 -5.98
N TYR A 434 13.61 17.17 -6.59
CA TYR A 434 13.70 17.51 -8.00
C TYR A 434 14.04 19.00 -8.14
N PRO A 435 15.27 19.37 -8.56
CA PRO A 435 15.63 20.75 -8.86
C PRO A 435 14.81 21.28 -10.04
N LEU A 436 14.23 22.46 -9.89
CA LEU A 436 13.35 23.05 -10.91
C LEU A 436 13.94 24.33 -11.50
N GLY A 437 14.79 25.03 -10.77
CA GLY A 437 15.48 26.21 -11.25
C GLY A 437 15.92 27.13 -10.11
N SER A 438 16.48 28.27 -10.47
CA SER A 438 16.92 29.28 -9.50
C SER A 438 15.79 30.26 -9.15
N ILE A 439 15.84 30.78 -7.93
CA ILE A 439 14.98 31.86 -7.42
C ILE A 439 15.82 32.80 -6.54
N SER A 440 15.59 34.10 -6.70
CA SER A 440 16.27 35.14 -5.92
C SER A 440 15.36 35.61 -4.77
N ILE A 441 15.85 35.53 -3.53
CA ILE A 441 15.17 36.11 -2.38
C ILE A 441 15.76 37.48 -2.09
N GLU A 442 14.92 38.50 -2.12
CA GLU A 442 15.28 39.88 -1.78
C GLU A 442 14.97 40.17 -0.30
N ARG A 443 15.70 41.13 0.29
CA ARG A 443 15.41 41.59 1.64
C ARG A 443 14.00 42.18 1.74
N GLY A 444 13.26 41.77 2.78
CA GLY A 444 11.96 42.33 3.12
C GLY A 444 12.04 43.82 3.46
N THR A 445 10.97 44.56 3.17
CA THR A 445 10.80 45.92 3.69
C THR A 445 10.32 45.85 5.13
N GLU A 446 11.08 46.44 6.07
CA GLU A 446 10.72 46.60 7.49
C GLU A 446 9.34 47.24 7.70
#